data_AF-A0A810L585-F1
#
_entry.id   AF-A0A810L585-F1
#
_cell.length_a   1.000
_cell.length_b   1.000
_cell.length_c   1.000
_cell.angle_alpha   90.00
_cell.angle_beta   90.00
_cell.angle_gamma   90.00
#
_symmetry.space_group_name_H-M   'P 1'
#
loop_
_entity.id
_entity.type
_entity.pdbx_description
1 polymer ?
#
loop_
_entity_poly.entity_id
_entity_poly.type
_entity_poly.pdbx_seq_one_letter_code
_entity_poly.pdbx_strand_id
1 'polypeptide(L)' 'MTNLVRRPDRLPRAGQLVHISPAAGVYGAGSAWWHVITAEPALTDGMCYLTAGPLDPNDHDGRARVFFCRIDGLLVQDVR' A
#
# COMPACT_ATOMS: atom_id res chain seq x y z
N MET A 1 -4.52 8.52 -21.05
CA MET A 1 -3.75 9.02 -19.89
C MET A 1 -3.21 7.82 -19.15
N THR A 2 -1.89 7.68 -19.02
CA THR A 2 -1.27 6.46 -18.48
C THR A 2 -0.95 6.65 -17.00
N ASN A 3 -1.62 5.88 -16.14
CA ASN A 3 -1.26 5.78 -14.74
C ASN A 3 0.10 5.06 -14.62
N LEU A 4 1.12 5.73 -14.08
CA LEU A 4 2.44 5.14 -13.94
C LEU A 4 2.45 4.24 -12.70
N VAL A 5 2.48 2.93 -12.94
CA VAL A 5 2.70 1.91 -11.90
C VAL A 5 4.20 1.65 -11.79
N ARG A 6 4.74 1.68 -10.57
CA ARG A 6 6.16 1.41 -10.31
C ARG A 6 6.38 0.64 -9.02
N ARG A 7 7.52 -0.04 -8.92
CA ARG A 7 8.06 -0.46 -7.62
C ARG A 7 8.67 0.77 -6.93
N PRO A 8 8.34 1.04 -5.68
CA PRO A 8 8.90 2.18 -4.99
C PRO A 8 10.29 1.85 -4.45
N ASP A 9 11.19 2.83 -4.54
CA ASP A 9 12.52 2.87 -3.90
C ASP A 9 12.49 3.61 -2.55
N ARG A 10 11.32 4.10 -2.16
CA ARG A 10 11.05 4.94 -0.98
C ARG A 10 9.65 4.67 -0.44
N LEU A 11 9.31 5.22 0.71
CA LEU A 11 7.97 5.07 1.27
C LEU A 11 6.88 5.61 0.31
N PRO A 12 5.75 4.88 0.17
CA PRO A 12 4.54 5.43 -0.44
C PRO A 12 4.09 6.70 0.30
N ARG A 13 3.45 7.61 -0.42
CA ARG A 13 2.96 8.89 0.09
C ARG A 13 1.45 8.86 0.19
N ALA A 14 0.91 9.62 1.13
CA ALA A 14 -0.53 9.86 1.24
C ALA A 14 -1.13 10.26 -0.13
N GLY A 15 -2.30 9.72 -0.44
CA GLY A 15 -3.01 9.96 -1.70
C GLY A 15 -2.58 9.09 -2.88
N GLN A 16 -1.48 8.35 -2.78
CA GLN A 16 -1.13 7.33 -3.78
C GLN A 16 -2.00 6.09 -3.64
N LEU A 17 -2.04 5.27 -4.69
CA LEU A 17 -2.53 3.90 -4.59
C LEU A 17 -1.37 2.94 -4.40
N VAL A 18 -1.62 1.90 -3.63
CA VAL A 18 -0.66 0.83 -3.39
C VAL A 18 -1.31 -0.53 -3.54
N HIS A 19 -0.62 -1.44 -4.23
CA HIS A 19 -1.07 -2.82 -4.36
C HIS A 19 -0.50 -3.65 -3.22
N ILE A 20 -1.38 -4.07 -2.30
CA ILE A 20 -1.05 -4.96 -1.20
C ILE A 20 -1.19 -6.40 -1.68
N SER A 21 -0.16 -7.21 -1.48
CA SER A 21 -0.12 -8.61 -1.90
C SER A 21 0.95 -9.40 -1.13
N PRO A 22 1.00 -10.74 -1.25
CA PRO A 22 2.07 -11.56 -0.70
C PRO A 22 3.48 -11.17 -1.16
N ALA A 23 3.63 -10.53 -2.32
CA ALA A 23 4.94 -10.03 -2.79
C ALA A 23 5.50 -8.95 -1.85
N ALA A 24 4.64 -8.18 -1.19
CA ALA A 24 5.00 -7.20 -0.17
C ALA A 24 5.16 -7.82 1.23
N GLY A 25 5.12 -9.16 1.35
CA GLY A 25 5.16 -9.86 2.63
C GLY A 25 3.84 -9.85 3.41
N VAL A 26 2.73 -9.42 2.79
CA VAL A 26 1.41 -9.39 3.42
C VAL A 26 0.62 -10.63 3.02
N TYR A 27 0.50 -11.57 3.96
CA TYR A 27 -0.23 -12.83 3.78
C TYR A 27 -1.62 -12.79 4.41
N GLY A 28 -2.56 -13.56 3.88
CA GLY A 28 -3.91 -13.72 4.45
C GLY A 28 -4.87 -12.54 4.24
N ALA A 29 -4.43 -11.43 3.66
CA ALA A 29 -5.25 -10.24 3.38
C ALA A 29 -5.76 -10.15 1.92
N GLY A 30 -5.50 -11.17 1.10
CA GLY A 30 -5.78 -11.14 -0.34
C GLY A 30 -4.80 -10.25 -1.12
N SER A 31 -5.16 -9.88 -2.35
CA SER A 31 -4.38 -8.94 -3.16
C SER A 31 -5.28 -7.89 -3.78
N ALA A 32 -5.05 -6.63 -3.45
CA ALA A 32 -5.93 -5.53 -3.85
C ALA A 32 -5.18 -4.19 -3.84
N TRP A 33 -5.75 -3.21 -4.55
CA TRP A 33 -5.29 -1.82 -4.48
C TRP A 33 -5.95 -1.10 -3.30
N TRP A 34 -5.19 -0.25 -2.62
CA TRP A 34 -5.62 0.52 -1.46
C TRP A 34 -5.15 1.98 -1.60
N HIS A 35 -5.90 2.91 -0.99
CA HIS A 35 -5.49 4.30 -0.84
C HIS A 35 -4.50 4.43 0.33
N VAL A 36 -3.32 4.98 0.06
CA VAL A 36 -2.34 5.28 1.11
C VAL A 36 -2.84 6.46 1.94
N ILE A 37 -2.94 6.25 3.25
CA ILE A 37 -3.26 7.30 4.23
C ILE A 37 -1.95 7.81 4.84
N THR A 38 -1.13 6.92 5.39
CA THR A 38 0.21 7.22 5.91
C THR A 38 1.15 6.04 5.67
N ALA A 39 2.45 6.31 5.58
CA ALA A 39 3.50 5.29 5.56
C ALA A 39 4.66 5.74 6.43
N GLU A 40 5.13 4.86 7.29
CA GLU A 40 6.21 5.11 8.23
C GLU A 40 7.27 4.00 8.11
N PRO A 41 8.57 4.33 8.23
CA PRO A 41 9.61 3.32 8.22
C PRO A 41 9.45 2.44 9.46
N ALA A 42 9.64 1.13 9.29
CA ALA A 42 9.75 0.22 10.43
C ALA A 42 11.20 0.21 10.96
N LEU A 43 11.40 -0.43 12.13
CA LEU A 43 12.74 -0.66 12.69
C LEU A 43 13.56 -1.67 11.89
N THR A 44 12.93 -2.45 11.01
CA THR A 44 13.60 -3.40 10.11
C THR A 44 13.82 -2.75 8.76
N ASP A 45 15.07 -2.81 8.27
CA ASP A 45 15.46 -2.22 7.00
C ASP A 45 14.59 -2.72 5.83
N GLY A 46 14.17 -1.79 4.97
CA GLY A 46 13.33 -2.09 3.81
C GLY A 46 11.87 -2.42 4.14
N MET A 47 11.46 -2.37 5.41
CA MET A 47 10.09 -2.59 5.86
C MET A 47 9.41 -1.26 6.24
N CYS A 48 8.08 -1.23 6.13
CA CYS A 48 7.28 -0.10 6.56
C CYS A 48 5.98 -0.54 7.26
N TYR A 49 5.45 0.37 8.07
CA TYR A 49 4.06 0.35 8.49
C TYR A 49 3.26 1.25 7.55
N LEU A 50 2.24 0.69 6.92
CA LEU A 50 1.43 1.36 5.93
C LEU A 50 -0.02 1.38 6.40
N THR A 51 -0.55 2.56 6.67
CA THR A 51 -1.98 2.75 6.89
C THR A 51 -2.65 2.99 5.55
N ALA A 52 -3.57 2.12 5.16
CA ALA A 52 -4.27 2.23 3.89
C ALA A 52 -5.77 1.96 4.03
N GLY A 53 -6.58 2.68 3.25
CA GLY A 53 -8.03 2.53 3.17
C GLY A 53 -8.44 1.83 1.88
N PRO A 54 -9.63 1.19 1.84
CA PRO A 54 -10.15 0.56 0.64
C PRO A 54 -10.43 1.60 -0.46
N LEU A 55 -10.39 1.16 -1.72
CA LEU A 55 -10.76 1.99 -2.87
C LEU A 55 -12.28 2.21 -2.97
N ASP A 56 -13.06 1.17 -2.67
CA ASP A 56 -14.52 1.24 -2.72
C ASP A 56 -15.07 1.63 -1.35
N PRO A 57 -15.77 2.78 -1.22
CA PRO A 57 -16.41 3.18 0.02
C PRO A 57 -17.54 2.24 0.46
N ASN A 58 -18.05 1.38 -0.44
CA ASN A 58 -19.06 0.36 -0.13
C ASN A 58 -18.46 -0.97 0.31
N ASP A 59 -17.13 -1.08 0.39
CA ASP A 59 -16.51 -2.25 1.01
C ASP A 59 -16.94 -2.28 2.47
N HIS A 60 -17.84 -3.22 2.82
CA HIS A 60 -18.47 -3.29 4.13
C HIS A 60 -17.47 -3.59 5.27
N ASP A 61 -16.24 -3.95 4.92
CA ASP A 61 -15.09 -4.09 5.84
C ASP A 61 -14.27 -2.78 5.96
N GLY A 62 -14.89 -1.66 5.55
CA GLY A 62 -14.38 -0.36 5.06
C GLY A 62 -13.46 0.49 5.94
N ARG A 63 -12.77 -0.12 6.90
CA ARG A 63 -11.86 0.58 7.81
C ARG A 63 -10.46 0.61 7.22
N ALA A 64 -9.76 1.70 7.50
CA ALA A 64 -8.33 1.76 7.30
C ALA A 64 -7.65 0.61 8.05
N ARG A 65 -6.65 0.01 7.41
CA ARG A 65 -5.85 -1.08 7.97
C ARG A 65 -4.39 -0.67 8.03
N VAL A 66 -3.69 -1.20 9.01
CA VAL A 66 -2.24 -1.08 9.10
C VAL A 66 -1.62 -2.37 8.59
N PHE A 67 -0.77 -2.27 7.59
CA PHE A 67 0.01 -3.36 7.03
C PHE A 67 1.46 -3.22 7.43
N PHE A 68 2.08 -4.31 7.84
CA PHE A 68 3.54 -4.42 7.90
C PHE A 68 4.01 -5.03 6.59
N CYS A 69 4.78 -4.28 5.81
CA CYS A 69 5.09 -4.65 4.43
C CYS A 69 6.53 -4.32 4.04
N ARG A 70 7.05 -5.10 3.09
CA ARG A 70 8.29 -4.84 2.39
C ARG A 70 8.09 -3.76 1.34
N ILE A 71 8.91 -2.71 1.35
CA ILE A 71 8.82 -1.60 0.39
C ILE A 71 9.04 -2.11 -1.05
N ASP A 72 10.04 -2.96 -1.25
CA ASP A 72 10.45 -3.47 -2.56
C ASP A 72 9.43 -4.45 -3.21
N GLY A 73 8.51 -4.96 -2.41
CA GLY A 73 7.43 -5.84 -2.83
C GLY A 73 6.12 -5.12 -3.15
N LEU A 74 6.04 -3.80 -2.91
CA LEU A 74 4.86 -2.99 -3.22
C LEU A 74 4.86 -2.56 -4.69
N LEU A 75 3.65 -2.35 -5.22
CA LEU A 75 3.45 -1.52 -6.42
C LEU A 75 2.74 -0.25 -6.01
N VAL A 76 3.22 0.89 -6.50
CA VAL A 76 2.65 2.21 -6.22
C VAL A 76 2.21 2.84 -7.53
N GLN A 77 1.04 3.47 -7.49
CA GLN A 77 0.49 4.24 -8.59
C GLN A 77 0.18 5.66 -8.09
N ASP A 78 0.63 6.66 -8.85
CA ASP A 78 0.24 8.04 -8.58
C ASP A 78 -1.21 8.27 -9.05
N VAL A 79 -2.00 8.92 -8.21
CA VAL A 79 -3.32 9.44 -8.58
C VAL A 79 -3.09 10.89 -8.99
N ARG A 80 -3.37 11.22 -10.25
CA ARG A 80 -3.35 12.62 -10.75
C ARG A 80 -4.72 13.23 -10.66
#